data_AF-A0A1V5MFQ5-F1
#
_entry.id   AF-A0A1V5MFQ5-F1
#
_cell.length_a   1.000
_cell.length_b   1.000
_cell.length_c   1.000
_cell.angle_alpha   90.00
_cell.angle_beta   90.00
_cell.angle_gamma   90.00
#
_symmetry.space_group_name_H-M   'P 1'
#
loop_
_entity.id
_entity.type
_entity.pdbx_description
1 polymer ?
#
loop_
_entity_poly.entity_id
_entity_poly.type
_entity_poly.pdbx_seq_one_letter_code
_entity_poly.pdbx_strand_id
1 'polypeptide(L)'
;MNTNSKKNGWCLSILLTAMLCTGWQKPSAAEEQSQLSALNNKFREFYAAARSHEIEASNPLILCYADRLVLLNGSQREEVANIKDRYTTFKTVAHIPLALYCLLYKEPNIELSRQKLLDFKALVEKARSELKDHDLSMKELDRQYKMVDACLSFIDKALAQKEISAKELQEFTRSLRSDILQNAYLAVSSQLAIIDQTVGNWRQKLGKDFDKIKIVIVGGHMPRLRNSNFQYFCRLLKEKEEGNRIIYMEGLNSDSDALNLLGTHILDEGVAVSFFSDKWRMHRDLLSDGAAQYLKEHPPLTGK
;
A
#
# COMPACT_ATOMS: atom_id res chain seq x y z
N MET A 1 -41.16 -8.96 -23.33
CA MET A 1 -39.75 -9.12 -23.73
C MET A 1 -39.03 -7.83 -23.39
N ASN A 2 -38.22 -7.88 -22.33
CA ASN A 2 -37.52 -6.77 -21.72
C ASN A 2 -36.04 -7.08 -21.83
N THR A 3 -35.23 -6.21 -22.41
CA THR A 3 -33.79 -6.08 -22.11
C THR A 3 -33.33 -4.72 -22.61
N ASN A 4 -33.26 -3.74 -21.70
CA ASN A 4 -32.43 -2.56 -21.90
C ASN A 4 -31.41 -2.53 -20.77
N SER A 5 -30.16 -2.83 -21.14
CA SER A 5 -28.99 -2.95 -20.28
C SER A 5 -28.53 -1.54 -19.86
N LYS A 6 -28.84 -1.13 -18.62
CA LYS A 6 -28.11 -0.05 -17.94
C LYS A 6 -26.99 -0.66 -17.11
N LYS A 7 -25.76 -0.48 -17.57
CA LYS A 7 -24.54 -0.67 -16.78
C LYS A 7 -24.47 0.49 -15.77
N ASN A 8 -24.82 0.23 -14.52
CA ASN A 8 -24.57 1.15 -13.42
C ASN A 8 -23.11 0.95 -12.97
N GLY A 9 -22.23 1.85 -13.40
CA GLY A 9 -20.89 1.99 -12.84
C GLY A 9 -21.00 2.59 -11.44
N TRP A 10 -20.72 1.78 -10.43
CA TRP A 10 -20.49 2.24 -9.06
C TRP A 10 -18.99 2.54 -8.93
N CYS A 11 -18.64 3.82 -8.84
CA CYS A 11 -17.33 4.26 -8.34
C CYS A 11 -17.59 5.38 -7.34
N LEU A 12 -17.16 5.10 -6.12
CA LEU A 12 -17.53 5.75 -4.88
C LEU A 12 -16.22 6.30 -4.30
N SER A 13 -15.90 7.55 -4.59
CA SER A 13 -14.68 8.22 -4.10
C SER A 13 -15.05 9.69 -3.84
N ILE A 14 -15.67 10.00 -2.69
CA ILE A 14 -15.03 10.45 -1.43
C ILE A 14 -14.19 11.71 -1.68
N LEU A 15 -14.79 12.87 -1.37
CA LEU A 15 -14.06 14.09 -1.05
C LEU A 15 -13.63 13.97 0.42
N LEU A 16 -12.34 13.80 0.59
CA LEU A 16 -11.50 14.04 1.76
C LEU A 16 -12.18 14.13 3.14
N THR A 17 -11.97 13.07 3.91
CA THR A 17 -11.51 13.11 5.32
C THR A 17 -12.45 13.67 6.41
N ALA A 18 -13.68 14.10 6.11
CA ALA A 18 -14.65 14.51 7.14
C ALA A 18 -15.80 13.51 7.41
N MET A 19 -15.87 12.37 6.71
CA MET A 19 -16.99 11.41 6.85
C MET A 19 -16.54 9.94 6.99
N LEU A 20 -15.66 9.63 7.95
CA LEU A 20 -15.37 8.24 8.34
C LEU A 20 -15.79 7.90 9.78
N CYS A 21 -16.45 8.80 10.52
CA CYS A 21 -16.91 8.52 11.89
C CYS A 21 -18.43 8.60 12.12
N THR A 22 -19.23 8.93 11.10
CA THR A 22 -20.69 8.83 11.19
C THR A 22 -21.16 7.81 10.17
N GLY A 23 -21.74 6.70 10.64
CA GLY A 23 -22.34 5.69 9.78
C GLY A 23 -23.21 6.34 8.71
N TRP A 24 -22.99 6.00 7.45
CA TRP A 24 -23.80 6.48 6.33
C TRP A 24 -25.25 6.04 6.53
N GLN A 25 -26.08 6.97 7.02
CA GLN A 25 -27.52 6.89 6.81
C GLN A 25 -27.81 7.39 5.40
N LYS A 26 -28.63 6.62 4.68
CA LYS A 26 -29.17 7.02 3.39
C LYS A 26 -29.88 8.37 3.56
N PRO A 27 -29.64 9.36 2.68
CA PRO A 27 -30.35 10.64 2.73
C PRO A 27 -31.86 10.40 2.75
N SER A 28 -32.59 11.23 3.48
CA SER A 28 -34.05 11.17 3.44
C SER A 28 -34.56 11.59 2.06
N ALA A 29 -35.73 11.10 1.64
CA ALA A 29 -36.34 11.50 0.37
C ALA A 29 -36.60 13.02 0.24
N ALA A 30 -36.65 13.74 1.37
CA ALA A 30 -36.78 15.20 1.42
C ALA A 30 -35.44 15.92 1.15
N GLU A 31 -34.31 15.32 1.53
CA GLU A 31 -32.97 15.85 1.21
C GLU A 31 -32.61 15.64 -0.27
N GLU A 32 -33.17 14.63 -0.93
CA GLU A 32 -32.98 14.40 -2.38
C GLU A 32 -33.62 15.50 -3.26
N GLN A 33 -34.48 16.36 -2.71
CA GLN A 33 -35.27 17.35 -3.48
C GLN A 33 -35.09 18.82 -3.05
N SER A 34 -34.09 19.15 -2.22
CA SER A 34 -33.87 20.56 -1.84
C SER A 34 -33.02 21.33 -2.87
N GLN A 35 -33.27 22.64 -3.02
CA GLN A 35 -32.43 23.53 -3.83
C GLN A 35 -30.98 23.59 -3.31
N LEU A 36 -30.78 23.43 -1.99
CA LEU A 36 -29.45 23.35 -1.39
C LEU A 36 -28.71 22.08 -1.82
N SER A 37 -29.41 20.94 -1.90
CA SER A 37 -28.85 19.69 -2.40
C SER A 37 -28.48 19.80 -3.88
N ALA A 38 -29.31 20.45 -4.70
CA ALA A 38 -29.01 20.72 -6.09
C ALA A 38 -27.77 21.62 -6.24
N LEU A 39 -27.66 22.69 -5.43
CA LEU A 39 -26.47 23.56 -5.41
C LEU A 39 -25.21 22.81 -4.99
N ASN A 40 -25.28 21.99 -3.94
CA ASN A 40 -24.16 21.16 -3.48
C ASN A 40 -23.72 20.14 -4.55
N ASN A 41 -24.68 19.51 -5.24
CA ASN A 41 -24.37 18.65 -6.38
C ASN A 41 -23.68 19.43 -7.50
N LYS A 42 -24.13 20.66 -7.79
CA LYS A 42 -23.51 21.49 -8.81
C LYS A 42 -22.07 21.88 -8.45
N PHE A 43 -21.81 22.18 -7.17
CA PHE A 43 -20.45 22.36 -6.67
C PHE A 43 -19.58 21.11 -6.92
N ARG A 44 -20.09 19.91 -6.59
CA ARG A 44 -19.36 18.65 -6.81
C ARG A 44 -19.03 18.41 -8.28
N GLU A 45 -19.94 18.77 -9.19
CA GLU A 45 -19.68 18.73 -10.64
C GLU A 45 -18.52 19.66 -11.03
N PHE A 46 -18.53 20.91 -10.57
CA PHE A 46 -17.46 21.87 -10.86
C PHE A 46 -16.12 21.44 -10.27
N TYR A 47 -16.14 20.93 -9.04
CA TYR A 47 -14.96 20.39 -8.39
C TYR A 47 -14.38 19.20 -9.16
N ALA A 48 -15.23 18.26 -9.57
CA ALA A 48 -14.79 17.10 -10.36
C ALA A 48 -14.19 17.52 -11.71
N ALA A 49 -14.78 18.51 -12.38
CA ALA A 49 -14.25 19.05 -13.63
C ALA A 49 -12.87 19.72 -13.44
N ALA A 50 -12.72 20.55 -12.39
CA ALA A 50 -11.45 21.18 -12.04
C ALA A 50 -10.38 20.12 -11.71
N ARG A 51 -10.74 19.09 -10.94
CA ARG A 51 -9.84 17.98 -10.62
C ARG A 51 -9.37 17.23 -11.86
N SER A 52 -10.27 16.93 -12.80
CA SER A 52 -9.90 16.29 -14.07
C SER A 52 -8.92 17.14 -14.87
N HIS A 53 -9.10 18.46 -14.89
CA HIS A 53 -8.15 19.37 -15.54
C HIS A 53 -6.75 19.29 -14.90
N GLU A 54 -6.65 19.28 -13.57
CA GLU A 54 -5.37 19.14 -12.87
C GLU A 54 -4.69 17.80 -13.15
N ILE A 55 -5.46 16.72 -13.28
CA ILE A 55 -4.94 15.40 -13.65
C ILE A 55 -4.34 15.42 -15.05
N GLU A 56 -5.05 15.99 -16.03
CA GLU A 56 -4.57 16.09 -17.41
C GLU A 56 -3.30 16.95 -17.50
N ALA A 57 -3.27 18.08 -16.80
CA ALA A 57 -2.13 19.00 -16.73
C ALA A 57 -0.90 18.40 -16.02
N SER A 58 -1.07 17.34 -15.22
CA SER A 58 0.00 16.69 -14.46
C SER A 58 0.84 15.69 -15.27
N ASN A 59 0.55 15.49 -16.56
CA ASN A 59 1.38 14.63 -17.41
C ASN A 59 2.75 15.28 -17.71
N PRO A 60 3.85 14.50 -17.72
CA PRO A 60 3.95 13.08 -17.39
C PRO A 60 3.93 12.81 -15.87
N LEU A 61 3.38 11.66 -15.47
CA LEU A 61 3.36 11.20 -14.06
C LEU A 61 3.63 9.70 -13.94
N ILE A 62 4.06 9.26 -12.76
CA ILE A 62 4.30 7.84 -12.45
C ILE A 62 3.35 7.37 -11.36
N LEU A 63 2.66 6.25 -11.61
CA LEU A 63 2.00 5.46 -10.57
C LEU A 63 2.94 4.32 -10.16
N CYS A 64 3.21 4.21 -8.87
CA CYS A 64 4.09 3.19 -8.31
C CYS A 64 3.29 2.24 -7.42
N TYR A 65 3.10 1.02 -7.89
CA TYR A 65 2.47 -0.07 -7.15
C TYR A 65 3.54 -0.98 -6.53
N ALA A 66 3.09 -1.90 -5.68
CA ALA A 66 3.97 -2.88 -5.05
C ALA A 66 4.68 -3.80 -6.06
N ASP A 67 4.08 -4.08 -7.20
CA ASP A 67 4.54 -5.06 -8.20
C ASP A 67 4.87 -4.47 -9.58
N ARG A 68 4.50 -3.21 -9.82
CA ARG A 68 4.67 -2.54 -11.11
C ARG A 68 4.84 -1.02 -10.99
N LEU A 69 5.40 -0.44 -12.04
CA LEU A 69 5.41 0.99 -12.30
C LEU A 69 4.57 1.28 -13.55
N VAL A 70 3.85 2.39 -13.56
CA VAL A 70 3.09 2.87 -14.73
C VAL A 70 3.51 4.31 -14.99
N LEU A 71 4.05 4.58 -16.19
CA LEU A 71 4.23 5.94 -16.70
C LEU A 71 3.01 6.32 -17.54
N LEU A 72 2.40 7.45 -17.20
CA LEU A 72 1.40 8.11 -18.03
C LEU A 72 2.00 9.37 -18.62
N ASN A 73 1.91 9.51 -19.94
CA ASN A 73 2.36 10.69 -20.67
C ASN A 73 1.37 11.02 -21.79
N GLY A 74 0.34 11.80 -21.46
CA GLY A 74 -0.77 12.08 -22.36
C GLY A 74 -1.53 10.78 -22.68
N SER A 75 -1.64 10.42 -23.95
CA SER A 75 -2.27 9.16 -24.37
C SER A 75 -1.36 7.94 -24.25
N GLN A 76 -0.06 8.13 -23.99
CA GLN A 76 0.89 7.02 -23.85
C GLN A 76 0.85 6.44 -22.44
N ARG A 77 0.77 5.12 -22.37
CA ARG A 77 0.86 4.34 -21.13
C ARG A 77 1.95 3.29 -21.28
N GLU A 78 2.89 3.30 -20.34
CA GLU A 78 3.97 2.32 -20.28
C GLU A 78 3.96 1.65 -18.91
N GLU A 79 3.83 0.34 -18.86
CA GLU A 79 3.77 -0.44 -17.62
C GLU A 79 4.93 -1.42 -17.56
N VAL A 80 5.63 -1.45 -16.42
CA VAL A 80 6.79 -2.31 -16.19
C VAL A 80 6.67 -2.99 -14.84
N ALA A 81 6.70 -4.32 -14.84
CA ALA A 81 6.76 -5.12 -13.61
C ALA A 81 8.10 -4.90 -12.89
N ASN A 82 8.05 -4.61 -11.59
CA ASN A 82 9.23 -4.34 -10.76
C ASN A 82 9.57 -5.49 -9.79
N ILE A 83 8.78 -6.57 -9.79
CA ILE A 83 9.06 -7.81 -9.07
C ILE A 83 9.52 -8.88 -10.06
N LYS A 84 10.63 -9.57 -9.73
CA LYS A 84 11.18 -10.70 -10.47
C LYS A 84 11.41 -11.89 -9.53
N ASP A 85 11.83 -13.01 -10.10
CA ASP A 85 12.06 -14.28 -9.40
C ASP A 85 12.82 -14.09 -8.08
N ARG A 86 13.98 -13.43 -8.13
CA ARG A 86 14.83 -13.16 -6.96
C ARG A 86 14.11 -12.48 -5.79
N TYR A 87 13.26 -11.48 -6.05
CA TYR A 87 12.43 -10.85 -5.03
C TYR A 87 11.46 -11.87 -4.43
N THR A 88 10.75 -12.60 -5.31
CA THR A 88 9.76 -13.59 -4.92
C THR A 88 10.38 -14.70 -4.08
N THR A 89 11.55 -15.22 -4.46
CA THR A 89 12.24 -16.29 -3.74
C THR A 89 12.61 -15.87 -2.31
N PHE A 90 13.27 -14.72 -2.14
CA PHE A 90 13.63 -14.23 -0.80
C PHE A 90 12.40 -13.93 0.06
N LYS A 91 11.36 -13.32 -0.52
CA LYS A 91 10.10 -13.04 0.18
C LYS A 91 9.41 -14.33 0.62
N THR A 92 9.30 -15.30 -0.27
CA THR A 92 8.61 -16.57 -0.02
C THR A 92 9.30 -17.36 1.08
N VAL A 93 10.64 -17.48 1.07
CA VAL A 93 11.37 -18.17 2.16
C VAL A 93 11.18 -17.44 3.50
N ALA A 94 11.20 -16.10 3.51
CA ALA A 94 10.94 -15.31 4.71
C ALA A 94 9.49 -15.46 5.24
N HIS A 95 8.54 -15.82 4.38
CA HIS A 95 7.16 -16.09 4.77
C HIS A 95 6.96 -17.45 5.44
N ILE A 96 7.84 -18.43 5.24
CA ILE A 96 7.72 -19.76 5.87
C ILE A 96 7.66 -19.67 7.41
N PRO A 97 8.60 -19.03 8.12
CA PRO A 97 8.53 -18.91 9.58
C PRO A 97 7.36 -18.04 10.04
N LEU A 98 6.92 -17.06 9.25
CA LEU A 98 5.73 -16.26 9.56
C LEU A 98 4.45 -17.10 9.45
N ALA A 99 4.34 -17.95 8.42
CA ALA A 99 3.23 -18.88 8.28
C ALA A 99 3.16 -19.87 9.44
N LEU A 100 4.32 -20.39 9.90
CA LEU A 100 4.38 -21.20 11.11
C LEU A 100 3.94 -20.45 12.35
N TYR A 101 4.39 -19.20 12.52
CA TYR A 101 3.91 -18.35 13.61
C TYR A 101 2.39 -18.21 13.57
N CYS A 102 1.80 -17.89 12.41
CA CYS A 102 0.35 -17.74 12.28
C CYS A 102 -0.41 -19.05 12.56
N LEU A 103 0.12 -20.19 12.13
CA LEU A 103 -0.50 -21.50 12.35
C LEU A 103 -0.49 -21.91 13.82
N LEU A 104 0.52 -21.51 14.58
CA LEU A 104 0.73 -21.90 15.97
C LEU A 104 0.36 -20.82 16.98
N TYR A 105 0.03 -19.61 16.52
CA TYR A 105 -0.25 -18.48 17.38
C TYR A 105 -1.53 -18.72 18.20
N LYS A 106 -1.35 -18.83 19.53
CA LYS A 106 -2.42 -19.15 20.49
C LYS A 106 -3.16 -20.46 20.18
N GLU A 107 -2.50 -21.41 19.51
CA GLU A 107 -3.03 -22.77 19.33
C GLU A 107 -2.82 -23.56 20.63
N PRO A 108 -3.88 -23.89 21.40
CA PRO A 108 -3.74 -24.58 22.67
C PRO A 108 -3.38 -26.07 22.53
N ASN A 109 -3.64 -26.68 21.36
CA ASN A 109 -3.41 -28.10 21.13
C ASN A 109 -3.00 -28.36 19.68
N ILE A 110 -1.78 -28.84 19.45
CA ILE A 110 -1.25 -29.07 18.11
C ILE A 110 -2.06 -30.12 17.35
N GLU A 111 -2.73 -31.06 18.03
CA GLU A 111 -3.57 -32.05 17.36
C GLU A 111 -4.71 -31.40 16.53
N LEU A 112 -5.20 -30.21 16.93
CA LEU A 112 -6.19 -29.45 16.15
C LEU A 112 -5.62 -28.89 14.84
N SER A 113 -4.31 -28.67 14.79
CA SER A 113 -3.58 -28.13 13.64
C SER A 113 -2.63 -29.15 13.00
N ARG A 114 -2.68 -30.42 13.41
CA ARG A 114 -1.76 -31.48 12.96
C ARG A 114 -1.77 -31.68 11.45
N GLN A 115 -2.96 -31.78 10.85
CA GLN A 115 -3.07 -31.96 9.40
C GLN A 115 -2.51 -30.74 8.65
N LYS A 116 -2.82 -29.52 9.12
CA LYS A 116 -2.29 -28.27 8.53
C LYS A 116 -0.77 -28.21 8.61
N LEU A 117 -0.16 -28.68 9.70
CA LEU A 117 1.29 -28.77 9.86
C LEU A 117 1.91 -29.79 8.89
N LEU A 118 1.29 -30.96 8.72
CA LEU A 118 1.75 -31.97 7.77
C LEU A 118 1.65 -31.47 6.32
N ASP A 119 0.53 -30.85 5.96
CA ASP A 119 0.32 -30.27 4.63
C ASP A 119 1.34 -29.15 4.37
N PHE A 120 1.55 -28.27 5.35
CA PHE A 120 2.53 -27.20 5.24
C PHE A 120 3.97 -27.74 5.18
N LYS A 121 4.31 -28.77 5.96
CA LYS A 121 5.61 -29.46 5.89
C LYS A 121 5.89 -29.96 4.48
N ALA A 122 4.94 -30.66 3.87
CA ALA A 122 5.09 -31.19 2.51
C ALA A 122 5.29 -30.09 1.47
N LEU A 123 4.63 -28.94 1.63
CA LEU A 123 4.87 -27.77 0.77
C LEU A 123 6.28 -27.19 0.96
N VAL A 124 6.73 -27.08 2.20
CA VAL A 124 8.08 -26.57 2.52
C VAL A 124 9.17 -27.50 1.99
N GLU A 125 8.99 -28.82 2.08
CA GLU A 125 9.93 -29.81 1.52
C GLU A 125 10.05 -29.71 0.00
N LYS A 126 8.92 -29.54 -0.71
CA LYS A 126 8.92 -29.30 -2.16
C LYS A 126 9.62 -28.00 -2.50
N ALA A 127 9.25 -26.89 -1.85
CA ALA A 127 9.88 -25.60 -2.06
C ALA A 127 11.39 -25.65 -1.80
N ARG A 128 11.83 -26.41 -0.78
CA ARG A 128 13.24 -26.66 -0.51
C ARG A 128 13.96 -27.29 -1.70
N SER A 129 13.37 -28.31 -2.33
CA SER A 129 14.00 -29.00 -3.46
C SER A 129 14.19 -28.12 -4.70
N GLU A 130 13.32 -27.12 -4.86
CA GLU A 130 13.29 -26.19 -6.00
C GLU A 130 14.20 -24.97 -5.80
N LEU A 131 14.70 -24.71 -4.58
CA LEU A 131 15.53 -23.52 -4.28
C LEU A 131 16.76 -23.35 -5.19
N LYS A 132 17.36 -24.46 -5.63
CA LYS A 132 18.54 -24.47 -6.52
C LYS A 132 18.22 -24.02 -7.95
N ASP A 133 16.94 -24.02 -8.33
CA ASP A 133 16.48 -23.68 -9.67
C ASP A 133 16.22 -22.16 -9.82
N HIS A 134 16.35 -21.40 -8.72
CA HIS A 134 16.20 -19.95 -8.67
C HIS A 134 17.53 -19.20 -8.79
N ASP A 135 17.46 -17.92 -9.19
CA ASP A 135 18.63 -17.05 -9.39
C ASP A 135 19.25 -16.57 -8.05
N LEU A 136 19.98 -17.48 -7.41
CA LEU A 136 20.65 -17.28 -6.12
C LEU A 136 22.15 -17.61 -6.22
N SER A 137 22.99 -16.78 -5.59
CA SER A 137 24.38 -17.17 -5.36
C SER A 137 24.47 -18.32 -4.35
N MET A 138 25.58 -19.07 -4.35
CA MET A 138 25.79 -20.18 -3.40
C MET A 138 25.58 -19.75 -1.94
N LYS A 139 26.12 -18.61 -1.54
CA LYS A 139 25.97 -18.06 -0.18
C LYS A 139 24.50 -17.73 0.17
N GLU A 140 23.73 -17.30 -0.81
CA GLU A 140 22.30 -17.00 -0.62
C GLU A 140 21.48 -18.26 -0.51
N LEU A 141 21.78 -19.23 -1.36
CA LEU A 141 21.17 -20.55 -1.38
C LEU A 141 21.41 -21.28 -0.04
N ASP A 142 22.64 -21.28 0.47
CA ASP A 142 22.98 -21.85 1.78
C ASP A 142 22.15 -21.24 2.92
N ARG A 143 21.95 -19.92 2.90
CA ARG A 143 21.08 -19.25 3.88
C ARG A 143 19.62 -19.66 3.72
N GLN A 144 19.13 -19.84 2.49
CA GLN A 144 17.75 -20.29 2.26
C GLN A 144 17.56 -21.70 2.82
N TYR A 145 18.49 -22.62 2.55
CA TYR A 145 18.45 -23.98 3.11
C TYR A 145 18.46 -23.95 4.63
N LYS A 146 19.36 -23.19 5.24
CA LYS A 146 19.42 -23.03 6.70
C LYS A 146 18.08 -22.58 7.29
N MET A 147 17.42 -21.59 6.69
CA MET A 147 16.13 -21.10 7.17
C MET A 147 15.03 -22.17 7.02
N VAL A 148 14.97 -22.81 5.85
CA VAL A 148 13.96 -23.85 5.56
C VAL A 148 14.15 -25.06 6.47
N ASP A 149 15.39 -25.51 6.69
CA ASP A 149 15.72 -26.64 7.56
C ASP A 149 15.36 -26.36 9.03
N ALA A 150 15.58 -25.13 9.49
CA ALA A 150 15.13 -24.70 10.81
C ALA A 150 13.60 -24.75 10.95
N CYS A 151 12.86 -24.32 9.92
CA CYS A 151 11.40 -24.41 9.89
C CYS A 151 10.91 -25.86 9.90
N LEU A 152 11.49 -26.73 9.07
CA LEU A 152 11.15 -28.17 9.03
C LEU A 152 11.42 -28.84 10.38
N SER A 153 12.57 -28.57 10.98
CA SER A 153 12.93 -29.09 12.31
C SER A 153 11.95 -28.63 13.38
N PHE A 154 11.47 -27.39 13.31
CA PHE A 154 10.48 -26.86 14.25
C PHE A 154 9.09 -27.50 14.06
N ILE A 155 8.67 -27.76 12.81
CA ILE A 155 7.45 -28.50 12.51
C ILE A 155 7.52 -29.92 13.11
N ASP A 156 8.64 -30.61 12.91
CA ASP A 156 8.84 -31.96 13.44
C ASP A 156 8.80 -32.00 14.97
N LYS A 157 9.42 -31.01 15.62
CA LYS A 157 9.31 -30.83 17.07
C LYS A 157 7.86 -30.67 17.52
N ALA A 158 7.10 -29.78 16.86
CA ALA A 158 5.69 -29.53 17.20
C ALA A 158 4.82 -30.79 17.04
N LEU A 159 5.01 -31.54 15.95
CA LEU A 159 4.28 -32.78 15.69
C LEU A 159 4.61 -33.90 16.69
N ALA A 160 5.85 -33.95 17.18
CA ALA A 160 6.30 -34.95 18.15
C ALA A 160 5.85 -34.62 19.59
N GLN A 161 5.95 -33.35 20.00
CA GLN A 161 5.61 -32.90 21.35
C GLN A 161 4.11 -32.70 21.57
N LYS A 162 3.34 -32.49 20.49
CA LYS A 162 1.88 -32.20 20.50
C LYS A 162 1.48 -30.90 21.21
N GLU A 163 2.43 -30.19 21.78
CA GLU A 163 2.28 -28.88 22.39
C GLU A 163 3.53 -28.06 22.10
N ILE A 164 3.37 -26.75 21.89
CA ILE A 164 4.47 -25.78 21.76
C ILE A 164 4.12 -24.57 22.61
N SER A 165 5.00 -24.20 23.53
CA SER A 165 4.78 -23.00 24.35
C SER A 165 4.98 -21.71 23.54
N ALA A 166 4.32 -20.63 23.97
CA ALA A 166 4.52 -19.30 23.38
C ALA A 166 5.99 -18.84 23.45
N LYS A 167 6.73 -19.28 24.47
CA LYS A 167 8.17 -19.00 24.64
C LYS A 167 8.99 -19.70 23.56
N GLU A 168 8.74 -20.98 23.31
CA GLU A 168 9.44 -21.74 22.27
C GLU A 168 9.16 -21.20 20.87
N LEU A 169 7.91 -20.84 20.57
CA LEU A 169 7.56 -20.19 19.31
C LEU A 169 8.28 -18.84 19.14
N GLN A 170 8.38 -18.08 20.23
CA GLN A 170 9.11 -16.81 20.24
C GLN A 170 10.63 -17.01 20.05
N GLU A 171 11.24 -18.00 20.70
CA GLU A 171 12.67 -18.30 20.56
C GLU A 171 13.00 -18.75 19.13
N PHE A 172 12.19 -19.64 18.56
CA PHE A 172 12.29 -20.06 17.16
C PHE A 172 12.23 -18.87 16.20
N THR A 173 11.18 -18.05 16.28
CA THR A 173 11.03 -16.89 15.38
C THR A 173 12.16 -15.87 15.55
N ARG A 174 12.65 -15.64 16.78
CA ARG A 174 13.79 -14.77 17.05
C ARG A 174 15.10 -15.30 16.47
N SER A 175 15.30 -16.62 16.47
CA SER A 175 16.51 -17.23 15.91
C SER A 175 16.68 -16.96 14.41
N LEU A 176 15.57 -16.77 13.67
CA LEU A 176 15.57 -16.52 12.23
C LEU A 176 15.60 -15.03 11.87
N ARG A 177 15.55 -14.12 12.85
CA ARG A 177 15.41 -12.67 12.62
C ARG A 177 16.47 -12.12 11.66
N SER A 178 17.75 -12.44 11.89
CA SER A 178 18.85 -11.93 11.07
C SER A 178 18.72 -12.38 9.61
N ASP A 179 18.37 -13.65 9.40
CA ASP A 179 18.25 -14.22 8.06
C ASP A 179 17.02 -13.67 7.32
N ILE A 180 15.90 -13.46 8.04
CA ILE A 180 14.69 -12.79 7.51
C ILE A 180 15.00 -11.36 7.07
N LEU A 181 15.70 -10.57 7.90
CA LEU A 181 16.07 -9.20 7.55
C LEU A 181 17.03 -9.15 6.36
N GLN A 182 17.94 -10.12 6.25
CA GLN A 182 18.81 -10.23 5.09
C GLN A 182 18.04 -10.57 3.80
N ASN A 183 17.03 -11.45 3.89
CA ASN A 183 16.13 -11.72 2.76
C ASN A 183 15.32 -10.48 2.38
N ALA A 184 14.80 -9.73 3.36
CA ALA A 184 14.09 -8.48 3.09
C ALA A 184 14.98 -7.46 2.37
N TYR A 185 16.24 -7.32 2.82
CA TYR A 185 17.23 -6.45 2.16
C TYR A 185 17.49 -6.86 0.70
N LEU A 186 17.72 -8.15 0.43
CA LEU A 186 18.03 -8.62 -0.93
C LEU A 186 16.80 -8.56 -1.85
N ALA A 187 15.62 -8.86 -1.32
CA ALA A 187 14.36 -8.69 -2.04
C ALA A 187 14.20 -7.22 -2.47
N VAL A 188 14.20 -6.28 -1.51
CA VAL A 188 14.00 -4.86 -1.82
C VAL A 188 15.11 -4.30 -2.71
N SER A 189 16.37 -4.73 -2.53
CA SER A 189 17.48 -4.31 -3.40
C SER A 189 17.25 -4.71 -4.86
N SER A 190 16.78 -5.94 -5.10
CA SER A 190 16.48 -6.41 -6.46
C SER A 190 15.32 -5.64 -7.10
N GLN A 191 14.27 -5.32 -6.34
CA GLN A 191 13.16 -4.50 -6.81
C GLN A 191 13.61 -3.07 -7.11
N LEU A 192 14.33 -2.42 -6.19
CA LEU A 192 14.79 -1.05 -6.35
C LEU A 192 15.75 -0.90 -7.53
N ALA A 193 16.59 -1.89 -7.83
CA ALA A 193 17.43 -1.87 -9.02
C ALA A 193 16.60 -1.83 -10.32
N ILE A 194 15.50 -2.58 -10.39
CA ILE A 194 14.58 -2.55 -11.54
C ILE A 194 13.85 -1.21 -11.63
N ILE A 195 13.39 -0.68 -10.49
CA ILE A 195 12.76 0.64 -10.43
C ILE A 195 13.74 1.71 -10.92
N ASP A 196 14.99 1.70 -10.44
CA ASP A 196 16.02 2.68 -10.82
C ASP A 196 16.33 2.63 -12.31
N GLN A 197 16.53 1.43 -12.86
CA GLN A 197 16.73 1.26 -14.30
C GLN A 197 15.52 1.76 -15.13
N THR A 198 14.30 1.40 -14.71
CA THR A 198 13.06 1.78 -15.41
C THR A 198 12.88 3.29 -15.40
N VAL A 199 12.98 3.91 -14.23
CA VAL A 199 12.83 5.35 -14.06
C VAL A 199 13.97 6.11 -14.73
N GLY A 200 15.20 5.57 -14.73
CA GLY A 200 16.33 6.11 -15.47
C GLY A 200 16.06 6.17 -16.98
N ASN A 201 15.50 5.10 -17.55
CA ASN A 201 15.11 5.06 -18.97
C ASN A 201 14.01 6.10 -19.27
N TRP A 202 12.98 6.19 -18.42
CA TRP A 202 11.92 7.19 -18.57
C TRP A 202 12.45 8.62 -18.45
N ARG A 203 13.39 8.87 -17.54
CA ARG A 203 14.05 10.17 -17.40
C ARG A 203 14.81 10.56 -18.65
N GLN A 204 15.54 9.63 -19.27
CA GLN A 204 16.23 9.89 -20.55
C GLN A 204 15.24 10.20 -21.67
N LYS A 205 14.12 9.43 -21.75
CA LYS A 205 13.06 9.62 -22.74
C LYS A 205 12.31 10.95 -22.60
N LEU A 206 12.00 11.36 -21.37
CA LEU A 206 11.22 12.57 -21.06
C LEU A 206 12.07 13.85 -21.05
N GLY A 207 13.38 13.75 -20.82
CA GLY A 207 14.26 14.91 -20.74
C GLY A 207 13.81 15.90 -19.66
N LYS A 208 13.58 17.17 -20.04
CA LYS A 208 13.21 18.25 -19.12
C LYS A 208 11.83 18.07 -18.48
N ASP A 209 10.93 17.32 -19.13
CA ASP A 209 9.59 17.11 -18.57
C ASP A 209 9.64 16.27 -17.28
N PHE A 210 10.69 15.47 -17.10
CA PHE A 210 10.93 14.71 -15.88
C PHE A 210 11.14 15.61 -14.65
N ASP A 211 11.62 16.85 -14.81
CA ASP A 211 11.89 17.74 -13.67
C ASP A 211 10.61 18.09 -12.89
N LYS A 212 9.47 18.04 -13.57
CA LYS A 212 8.13 18.33 -13.02
C LYS A 212 7.34 17.08 -12.64
N ILE A 213 7.92 15.89 -12.79
CA ILE A 213 7.19 14.62 -12.63
C ILE A 213 6.58 14.50 -11.23
N LYS A 214 5.33 14.05 -11.20
CA LYS A 214 4.65 13.66 -9.96
C LYS A 214 4.57 12.15 -9.86
N ILE A 215 4.71 11.64 -8.65
CA ILE A 215 4.71 10.22 -8.31
C ILE A 215 3.56 9.96 -7.34
N VAL A 216 2.70 9.00 -7.67
CA VAL A 216 1.70 8.47 -6.74
C VAL A 216 2.11 7.06 -6.33
N ILE A 217 2.42 6.87 -5.06
CA ILE A 217 2.80 5.57 -4.49
C ILE A 217 1.56 4.94 -3.91
N VAL A 218 1.19 3.76 -4.40
CA VAL A 218 0.02 3.02 -3.97
C VAL A 218 0.47 1.88 -3.06
N GLY A 219 0.07 1.93 -1.80
CA GLY A 219 0.53 0.99 -0.79
C GLY A 219 -0.42 0.80 0.38
N GLY A 220 -0.06 -0.14 1.26
CA GLY A 220 -0.77 -0.31 2.53
C GLY A 220 -0.51 0.85 3.49
N HIS A 221 -1.41 1.03 4.45
CA HIS A 221 -1.26 2.01 5.54
C HIS A 221 -0.03 1.73 6.41
N MET A 222 0.11 0.48 6.89
CA MET A 222 1.16 0.09 7.85
C MET A 222 2.60 0.49 7.46
N PRO A 223 3.06 0.35 6.18
CA PRO A 223 4.40 0.75 5.80
C PRO A 223 4.61 2.24 5.49
N ARG A 224 3.57 3.11 5.46
CA ARG A 224 3.64 4.47 4.88
C ARG A 224 4.88 5.27 5.26
N LEU A 225 5.14 5.41 6.57
CA LEU A 225 6.23 6.25 7.09
C LEU A 225 7.62 5.88 6.53
N ARG A 226 7.84 4.61 6.18
CA ARG A 226 9.13 4.08 5.72
C ARG A 226 8.98 3.12 4.54
N ASN A 227 8.01 3.37 3.67
CA ASN A 227 7.81 2.55 2.48
C ASN A 227 9.08 2.60 1.60
N SER A 228 9.51 1.46 1.05
CA SER A 228 10.74 1.37 0.25
C SER A 228 10.68 2.22 -1.02
N ASN A 229 9.55 2.21 -1.72
CA ASN A 229 9.35 3.02 -2.92
C ASN A 229 9.31 4.51 -2.55
N PHE A 230 8.70 4.87 -1.42
CA PHE A 230 8.69 6.24 -0.91
C PHE A 230 10.12 6.74 -0.64
N GLN A 231 10.92 5.95 0.08
CA GLN A 231 12.33 6.28 0.33
C GLN A 231 13.13 6.46 -0.97
N TYR A 232 12.92 5.58 -1.95
CA TYR A 232 13.57 5.68 -3.26
C TYR A 232 13.20 6.99 -3.98
N PHE A 233 11.90 7.30 -4.12
CA PHE A 233 11.47 8.52 -4.83
C PHE A 233 11.84 9.80 -4.09
N CYS A 234 11.80 9.81 -2.75
CA CYS A 234 12.32 10.92 -1.95
C CYS A 234 13.79 11.18 -2.26
N ARG A 235 14.61 10.12 -2.30
CA ARG A 235 16.03 10.23 -2.63
C ARG A 235 16.29 10.69 -4.05
N LEU A 236 15.52 10.19 -5.02
CA LEU A 236 15.62 10.52 -6.43
C LEU A 236 15.24 11.99 -6.69
N LEU A 237 14.09 12.41 -6.17
CA LEU A 237 13.53 13.74 -6.42
C LEU A 237 14.08 14.80 -5.45
N LYS A 238 14.81 14.41 -4.40
CA LYS A 238 15.26 15.29 -3.30
C LYS A 238 14.09 15.89 -2.51
N GLU A 239 13.02 15.12 -2.38
CA GLU A 239 11.88 15.45 -1.50
C GLU A 239 12.12 14.87 -0.10
N LYS A 240 11.75 15.61 0.94
CA LYS A 240 11.87 15.13 2.33
C LYS A 240 10.60 14.45 2.83
N GLU A 241 9.46 14.88 2.30
CA GLU A 241 8.13 14.53 2.79
C GLU A 241 7.17 14.35 1.59
N GLU A 242 6.00 13.79 1.87
CA GLU A 242 4.92 13.69 0.88
C GLU A 242 4.25 15.06 0.61
N GLY A 243 3.43 15.12 -0.43
CA GLY A 243 2.50 16.22 -0.71
C GLY A 243 2.84 17.06 -1.93
N ASN A 244 4.14 17.31 -2.21
CA ASN A 244 4.54 18.16 -3.34
C ASN A 244 4.60 17.39 -4.68
N ARG A 245 5.62 16.54 -4.84
CA ARG A 245 5.80 15.68 -6.02
C ARG A 245 5.59 14.20 -5.73
N ILE A 246 5.50 13.81 -4.46
CA ILE A 246 5.29 12.43 -4.05
C ILE A 246 4.03 12.36 -3.21
N ILE A 247 3.03 11.63 -3.67
CA ILE A 247 1.75 11.42 -3.00
C ILE A 247 1.70 9.95 -2.59
N TYR A 248 1.33 9.66 -1.35
CA TYR A 248 1.13 8.29 -0.87
C TYR A 248 -0.36 7.97 -0.74
N MET A 249 -0.83 6.99 -1.50
CA MET A 249 -2.20 6.50 -1.49
C MET A 249 -2.31 5.22 -0.67
N GLU A 250 -3.18 5.25 0.34
CA GLU A 250 -3.54 4.09 1.16
C GLU A 250 -4.86 3.47 0.71
N GLY A 251 -4.97 2.14 0.77
CA GLY A 251 -6.25 1.41 0.76
C GLY A 251 -6.96 1.30 -0.60
N LEU A 252 -6.65 2.17 -1.56
CA LEU A 252 -7.17 2.12 -2.93
C LEU A 252 -6.14 1.47 -3.86
N ASN A 253 -6.59 0.82 -4.93
CA ASN A 253 -5.72 0.02 -5.80
C ASN A 253 -5.96 0.22 -7.31
N SER A 254 -6.81 1.18 -7.71
CA SER A 254 -7.05 1.50 -9.11
C SER A 254 -6.22 2.71 -9.60
N ASP A 255 -5.89 2.73 -10.89
CA ASP A 255 -5.23 3.89 -11.53
C ASP A 255 -6.13 5.15 -11.39
N SER A 256 -7.45 5.02 -11.53
CA SER A 256 -8.39 6.13 -11.37
C SER A 256 -8.40 6.73 -9.97
N ASP A 257 -8.30 5.91 -8.93
CA ASP A 257 -8.24 6.40 -7.55
C ASP A 257 -6.93 7.15 -7.28
N ALA A 258 -5.82 6.62 -7.78
CA ALA A 258 -4.51 7.25 -7.67
C ALA A 258 -4.49 8.63 -8.34
N LEU A 259 -5.06 8.71 -9.54
CA LEU A 259 -5.20 9.97 -10.27
C LEU A 259 -6.15 10.94 -9.58
N ASN A 260 -7.30 10.47 -9.09
CA ASN A 260 -8.24 11.31 -8.34
C ASN A 260 -7.60 11.88 -7.07
N LEU A 261 -6.80 11.09 -6.35
CA LEU A 261 -6.07 11.57 -5.18
C LEU A 261 -5.05 12.65 -5.58
N LEU A 262 -4.26 12.41 -6.63
CA LEU A 262 -3.30 13.38 -7.15
C LEU A 262 -3.97 14.71 -7.53
N GLY A 263 -5.02 14.64 -8.36
CA GLY A 263 -5.75 15.83 -8.79
C GLY A 263 -6.37 16.58 -7.62
N THR A 264 -6.83 15.84 -6.61
CA THR A 264 -7.35 16.48 -5.38
C THR A 264 -6.24 17.21 -4.65
N HIS A 265 -5.07 16.60 -4.43
CA HIS A 265 -3.94 17.28 -3.77
C HIS A 265 -3.57 18.60 -4.47
N ILE A 266 -3.52 18.60 -5.80
CA ILE A 266 -3.11 19.78 -6.57
C ILE A 266 -4.20 20.86 -6.51
N LEU A 267 -5.45 20.49 -6.75
CA LEU A 267 -6.57 21.43 -6.72
C LEU A 267 -6.71 22.06 -5.32
N ASP A 268 -6.64 21.22 -4.28
CA ASP A 268 -6.80 21.66 -2.89
C ASP A 268 -5.62 22.51 -2.43
N GLU A 269 -4.40 22.31 -2.91
CA GLU A 269 -3.30 23.26 -2.68
C GLU A 269 -3.65 24.65 -3.21
N GLY A 270 -4.23 24.73 -4.42
CA GLY A 270 -4.68 25.98 -5.03
C GLY A 270 -5.81 26.66 -4.25
N VAL A 271 -6.80 25.88 -3.78
CA VAL A 271 -7.86 26.36 -2.88
C VAL A 271 -7.25 26.86 -1.57
N ALA A 272 -6.32 26.10 -0.99
CA ALA A 272 -5.68 26.39 0.29
C ALA A 272 -4.95 27.74 0.27
N VAL A 273 -4.17 27.99 -0.79
CA VAL A 273 -3.48 29.27 -1.01
C VAL A 273 -4.49 30.40 -1.23
N SER A 274 -5.49 30.19 -2.09
CA SER A 274 -6.41 31.26 -2.51
C SER A 274 -7.34 31.73 -1.38
N PHE A 275 -7.84 30.80 -0.56
CA PHE A 275 -8.81 31.10 0.50
C PHE A 275 -8.14 31.37 1.85
N PHE A 276 -6.98 30.77 2.13
CA PHE A 276 -6.40 30.75 3.47
C PHE A 276 -4.95 31.24 3.53
N SER A 277 -4.32 31.55 2.39
CA SER A 277 -2.88 31.90 2.32
C SER A 277 -1.96 30.85 2.98
N ASP A 278 -2.41 29.60 3.02
CA ASP A 278 -1.70 28.46 3.61
C ASP A 278 -1.89 27.26 2.69
N LYS A 279 -0.83 26.88 1.96
CA LYS A 279 -0.87 25.79 0.98
C LYS A 279 -1.21 24.42 1.57
N TRP A 280 -1.04 24.24 2.88
CA TRP A 280 -1.33 22.98 3.56
C TRP A 280 -2.70 22.98 4.26
N ARG A 281 -3.47 24.08 4.16
CA ARG A 281 -4.74 24.19 4.87
C ARG A 281 -5.72 23.08 4.52
N MET A 282 -5.81 22.72 3.25
CA MET A 282 -6.72 21.67 2.76
C MET A 282 -6.12 20.26 2.86
N HIS A 283 -4.88 20.10 3.34
CA HIS A 283 -4.25 18.79 3.59
C HIS A 283 -4.53 18.27 5.01
N ARG A 284 -5.32 19.00 5.80
CA ARG A 284 -5.85 18.60 7.10
C ARG A 284 -7.37 18.77 7.07
N ASP A 285 -8.06 18.18 8.04
CA ASP A 285 -9.49 18.35 8.18
C ASP A 285 -9.85 19.85 8.29
N LEU A 286 -10.69 20.35 7.37
CA LEU A 286 -11.14 21.73 7.35
C LEU A 286 -11.84 22.11 8.68
N LEU A 287 -12.48 21.13 9.33
CA LEU A 287 -13.20 21.30 10.58
C LEU A 287 -12.28 21.19 11.81
N SER A 288 -11.01 20.86 11.65
CA SER A 288 -10.09 20.54 12.77
C SER A 288 -9.99 21.65 13.82
N ASP A 289 -9.89 22.92 13.41
CA ASP A 289 -9.81 24.04 14.37
C ASP A 289 -11.13 24.23 15.14
N GLY A 290 -12.26 24.08 14.44
CA GLY A 290 -13.59 24.14 15.04
C GLY A 290 -13.82 22.99 16.01
N ALA A 291 -13.38 21.77 15.66
CA ALA A 291 -13.42 20.62 16.54
C ALA A 291 -12.54 20.83 17.78
N ALA A 292 -11.33 21.36 17.62
CA ALA A 292 -10.45 21.67 18.75
C ALA A 292 -11.05 22.72 19.69
N GLN A 293 -11.66 23.78 19.14
CA GLN A 293 -12.38 24.78 19.93
C GLN A 293 -13.56 24.15 20.67
N TYR A 294 -14.38 23.37 19.96
CA TYR A 294 -15.56 22.72 20.55
C TYR A 294 -15.17 21.80 21.72
N LEU A 295 -14.16 20.95 21.54
CA LEU A 295 -13.70 20.00 22.57
C LEU A 295 -13.04 20.68 23.78
N LYS A 296 -12.50 21.89 23.61
CA LYS A 296 -12.01 22.70 24.73
C LYS A 296 -13.15 23.17 25.64
N GLU A 297 -14.30 23.48 25.05
CA GLU A 297 -15.51 23.92 25.77
C GLU A 297 -16.37 22.74 26.23
N HIS A 298 -16.32 21.62 25.50
CA HIS A 298 -17.14 20.43 25.67
C HIS A 298 -16.24 19.18 25.67
N PRO A 299 -15.48 18.95 26.77
CA PRO A 299 -14.59 17.78 26.84
C PRO A 299 -15.40 16.48 26.70
N PRO A 300 -14.81 15.42 26.09
CA PRO A 300 -15.49 14.13 25.98
C PRO A 300 -15.98 13.63 27.33
N LEU A 301 -17.16 13.02 27.36
CA LEU A 301 -17.69 12.40 28.56
C LEU A 301 -16.78 11.24 28.96
N THR A 302 -15.90 11.47 29.93
CA THR A 302 -15.14 10.40 30.56
C THR A 302 -16.06 9.74 31.58
N GLY A 303 -16.64 8.59 31.22
CA GLY A 303 -17.30 7.74 32.20
C GLY A 303 -16.33 7.40 33.33
N LYS A 304 -16.79 7.51 34.58
CA LYS A 304 -16.15 6.83 35.71
C LYS A 304 -16.43 5.34 35.62
#